data_AF-A0A846NIB9-F1
#
_entry.id   AF-A0A846NIB9-F1
#
_cell.length_a   1.000
_cell.length_b   1.000
_cell.length_c   1.000
_cell.angle_alpha   90.00
_cell.angle_beta   90.00
_cell.angle_gamma   90.00
#
_symmetry.space_group_name_H-M   'P 1'
#
loop_
_entity.id
_entity.type
_entity.pdbx_description
1 polymer ?
#
loop_
_entity_poly.entity_id
_entity_poly.type
_entity_poly.pdbx_seq_one_letter_code
_entity_poly.pdbx_strand_id
1 'polypeptide(L)' 'MDTIIVDVSLKVYPKSICFHPDERLPEYMRLKAISALVMQPAKRKMQGTLGNPCQNEFKEYTF' A
#
# COMPACT_ATOMS: atom_id res chain seq x y z
N MET A 1 19.85 -6.84 -4.70
CA MET A 1 18.51 -7.32 -4.30
C MET A 1 17.92 -6.12 -3.57
N ASP A 2 17.33 -5.18 -4.30
CA ASP A 2 17.13 -3.82 -3.77
C ASP A 2 15.65 -3.48 -3.75
N THR A 3 14.87 -4.34 -3.08
CA THR A 3 13.47 -4.04 -2.77
C THR A 3 13.45 -3.06 -1.61
N ILE A 4 13.15 -1.80 -1.87
CA ILE A 4 12.85 -0.83 -0.81
C ILE A 4 11.47 -1.18 -0.26
N ILE A 5 11.43 -1.96 0.82
CA ILE A 5 10.25 -2.06 1.68
C ILE A 5 10.35 -0.87 2.62
N VAL A 6 9.44 0.09 2.50
CA VAL A 6 9.30 1.17 3.48
C VAL A 6 8.69 0.56 4.74
N ASP A 7 9.54 0.00 5.60
CA ASP A 7 9.15 -0.42 6.95
C ASP A 7 9.34 0.73 7.92
N VAL A 8 8.23 1.29 8.40
CA VAL A 8 8.19 2.03 9.67
C VAL A 8 6.95 1.58 10.45
N SER A 9 7.03 0.37 11.02
CA SER A 9 6.57 0.04 12.39
C SER A 9 5.09 0.20 12.80
N LEU A 10 4.14 0.51 11.92
CA LEU A 10 2.71 0.52 12.26
C LEU A 10 2.09 -0.87 12.06
N LYS A 11 2.15 -1.72 13.10
CA LYS A 11 1.48 -3.05 13.14
C LYS A 11 0.03 -3.00 13.69
N VAL A 12 -0.49 -1.82 13.99
CA VAL A 12 -1.79 -1.67 14.66
C VAL A 12 -2.88 -1.43 13.61
N TYR A 13 -3.80 -2.37 13.44
CA TYR A 13 -5.02 -2.15 12.68
C TYR A 13 -5.91 -1.09 13.39
N PRO A 14 -6.54 -0.16 12.67
CA PRO A 14 -6.57 -0.01 11.21
C PRO A 14 -5.47 0.91 10.65
N LYS A 15 -4.60 1.46 11.50
CA LYS A 15 -3.58 2.46 11.13
C LYS A 15 -2.25 1.84 10.65
N SER A 16 -2.28 0.65 10.06
CA SER A 16 -1.08 -0.03 9.57
C SER A 16 -0.62 0.52 8.20
N ILE A 17 0.49 -0.01 7.66
CA ILE A 17 0.94 0.29 6.28
C ILE A 17 -0.20 0.03 5.27
N CYS A 18 -0.96 -1.04 5.48
CA CYS A 18 -2.21 -1.27 4.78
C CYS A 18 -3.33 -0.50 5.50
N PHE A 19 -3.31 0.83 5.43
CA PHE A 19 -4.20 1.69 6.22
C PHE A 19 -5.67 1.48 5.83
N HIS A 20 -6.51 1.10 6.79
CA HIS A 20 -7.95 0.91 6.61
C HIS A 20 -8.74 2.04 7.29
N PRO A 21 -9.98 2.30 6.85
CA PRO A 21 -10.89 3.20 7.57
C PRO A 21 -11.08 2.76 9.03
N ASP A 22 -11.04 3.71 9.95
CA ASP A 22 -11.48 3.49 11.34
C ASP A 22 -12.91 3.97 11.49
N GLU A 23 -13.87 3.03 11.62
CA GLU A 23 -15.29 3.36 11.73
C GLU A 23 -15.63 4.18 12.99
N ARG A 24 -14.74 4.16 14.01
CA ARG A 24 -14.87 4.96 15.23
C ARG A 24 -14.62 6.45 14.99
N LEU A 25 -14.01 6.82 13.86
CA LEU A 25 -13.81 8.21 13.46
C LEU A 25 -15.01 8.72 12.66
N PRO A 26 -15.34 10.02 12.76
CA PRO A 26 -16.27 10.69 11.84
C PRO A 26 -15.88 10.44 10.38
N GLU A 27 -16.87 10.33 9.49
CA GLU A 27 -16.68 9.94 8.10
C GLU A 27 -15.61 10.78 7.37
N TYR A 28 -15.62 12.10 7.59
CA TYR A 28 -14.66 13.03 6.99
C TYR A 28 -13.20 12.83 7.46
N MET A 29 -12.98 12.09 8.55
CA MET A 29 -11.64 11.74 9.07
C MET A 29 -11.22 10.30 8.74
N ARG A 30 -12.06 9.52 8.05
CA ARG A 30 -11.75 8.14 7.70
C ARG A 30 -10.80 8.09 6.50
N LEU A 31 -9.52 7.90 6.80
CA LEU A 31 -8.49 7.73 5.77
C LEU A 31 -8.33 6.25 5.38
N LYS A 32 -7.81 6.00 4.18
CA LYS A 32 -7.42 4.67 3.70
C LYS A 32 -6.24 4.76 2.74
N ALA A 33 -5.52 3.66 2.57
CA ALA A 33 -4.54 3.52 1.50
C ALA A 33 -5.23 3.65 0.14
N ILE A 34 -4.70 4.52 -0.72
CA ILE A 34 -5.27 4.79 -2.06
C ILE A 34 -4.55 3.95 -3.12
N SER A 35 -3.28 3.60 -2.91
CA SER A 35 -2.50 2.73 -3.79
C SER A 35 -1.31 2.13 -3.06
N ALA A 36 -0.72 1.09 -3.66
CA ALA A 36 0.58 0.56 -3.28
C ALA A 36 1.40 0.24 -4.53
N LEU A 37 2.72 0.45 -4.45
CA LEU A 37 3.66 0.24 -5.55
C LEU A 37 4.87 -0.55 -5.04
N VAL A 38 5.30 -1.53 -5.82
CA VAL A 38 6.55 -2.28 -5.64
C VAL A 38 7.40 -2.05 -6.88
N MET A 39 8.58 -1.45 -6.69
CA MET A 39 9.51 -1.18 -7.79
C MET A 39 10.70 -2.13 -7.70
N GLN A 40 11.09 -2.69 -8.85
CA GLN A 40 12.31 -3.49 -9.02
C GLN A 40 13.22 -2.79 -10.04
N PRO A 41 14.01 -1.77 -9.63
CA PRO A 41 14.75 -0.91 -10.56
C PRO A 41 15.72 -1.68 -11.45
N ALA A 42 16.41 -2.68 -10.88
CA ALA A 42 17.36 -3.54 -11.62
C ALA A 42 16.70 -4.30 -12.78
N LYS A 43 15.38 -4.56 -12.70
CA LYS A 43 14.61 -5.25 -13.75
C LYS A 43 13.78 -4.30 -14.60
N ARG A 44 13.78 -2.99 -14.31
CA ARG A 44 12.87 -2.00 -14.90
C ARG A 44 11.40 -2.44 -14.84
N LYS A 45 11.03 -3.10 -13.74
CA LYS A 45 9.67 -3.59 -13.50
C LYS A 45 9.04 -2.83 -12.35
N MET A 46 7.76 -2.50 -12.50
CA MET A 46 6.93 -1.95 -11.44
C MET A 46 5.68 -2.81 -11.31
N GLN A 47 5.23 -3.04 -10.09
CA GLN A 47 3.94 -3.63 -9.80
C GLN A 47 3.15 -2.66 -8.95
N GLY A 48 1.86 -2.51 -9.22
CA GLY A 48 1.03 -1.55 -8.51
C GLY A 48 -0.39 -2.06 -8.30
N THR A 49 -1.04 -1.56 -7.27
CA THR A 49 -2.47 -1.77 -7.04
C THR A 49 -3.15 -0.50 -6.59
N LEU A 50 -4.44 -0.40 -6.88
CA LEU A 50 -5.30 0.69 -6.42
C LEU A 50 -6.08 0.19 -5.20
N GLY A 51 -6.07 0.96 -4.13
CA GLY A 51 -6.64 0.60 -2.84
C GLY A 51 -5.68 -0.21 -1.95
N ASN A 52 -6.24 -0.82 -0.92
CA ASN A 52 -5.50 -1.60 0.06
C ASN A 52 -4.88 -2.85 -0.57
N PRO A 53 -3.55 -3.09 -0.41
CA PRO A 53 -2.87 -4.23 -1.02
C PRO A 53 -3.32 -5.60 -0.48
N CYS A 54 -3.97 -5.66 0.69
CA CYS A 54 -4.54 -6.91 1.21
C CYS A 54 -5.86 -7.31 0.52
N GLN A 55 -6.51 -6.38 -0.19
CA GLN A 55 -7.81 -6.56 -0.84
C GLN A 55 -7.73 -6.50 -2.36
N ASN A 56 -6.59 -6.06 -2.91
CA ASN A 56 -6.46 -5.78 -4.33
C ASN A 56 -5.21 -6.46 -4.89
N GLU A 57 -5.34 -6.98 -6.10
CA GLU A 57 -4.25 -7.64 -6.81
C GLU A 57 -3.26 -6.61 -7.36
N PHE A 58 -1.97 -6.96 -7.36
CA PHE A 58 -0.93 -6.17 -8.01
C PHE A 58 -0.91 -6.44 -9.52
N LYS A 59 -0.94 -5.38 -10.31
CA LYS A 59 -0.75 -5.42 -11.76
C LYS A 59 0.67 -5.01 -12.11
N GLU A 60 1.27 -5.70 -13.08
CA GLU A 60 2.60 -5.37 -13.58
C GLU A 60 2.52 -4.25 -14.63
N TYR A 61 3.45 -3.30 -14.53
CA TYR A 61 3.67 -2.22 -15.48
C TYR A 61 5.13 -2.30 -15.95
N THR A 62 5.31 -2.52 -17.24
CA THR A 62 6.61 -2.47 -17.92
C THR A 62 6.76 -1.14 -18.65
N PHE A 63 7.88 -0.46 -18.41
CA PHE A 63 8.28 0.77 -19.08
C PHE A 63 9.25 0.46 -20.22
#